data_AF-A0A9W4JPN9-F1
#
_entry.id   AF-A0A9W4JPN9-F1
#
_cell.length_a   1.000
_cell.length_b   1.000
_cell.length_c   1.000
_cell.angle_alpha   90.00
_cell.angle_beta   90.00
_cell.angle_gamma   90.00
#
_symmetry.space_group_name_H-M   'P 1'
#
loop_
_entity.id
_entity.type
_entity.pdbx_description
1 polymer ?
#
loop_
_entity_poly.entity_id
_entity_poly.type
_entity_poly.pdbx_seq_one_letter_code
_entity_poly.pdbx_strand_id
1 'polypeptide(L)'
;MESHVRANIELPNLRIECRNPHRFHPLQSNPIPHPPFKMTAAWKAAGLTYNRYLAIAARTVRRSLKDGPRLASERRGQMDLRFAKWENGKQGEVRSLAQANNEALSQTAEK
;
A
#
# COMPACT_ATOMS: atom_id res chain seq x y z
N MET A 1 -38.14 -7.42 39.54
CA MET A 1 -37.13 -8.46 39.85
C MET A 1 -36.43 -8.79 38.54
N GLU A 2 -35.63 -7.83 38.07
CA GLU A 2 -35.04 -7.80 36.74
C GLU A 2 -33.52 -7.88 36.87
N SER A 3 -32.96 -8.75 36.04
CA SER A 3 -31.56 -8.87 35.67
C SER A 3 -30.89 -7.53 35.37
N HIS A 4 -29.64 -7.36 35.83
CA HIS A 4 -28.48 -6.78 35.13
C HIS A 4 -27.36 -6.60 36.17
N VAL A 5 -26.13 -6.96 35.84
CA VAL A 5 -24.90 -6.16 36.07
C VAL A 5 -23.72 -6.96 35.51
N ARG A 6 -23.10 -6.38 34.47
CA ARG A 6 -21.83 -6.81 33.88
C ARG A 6 -20.72 -6.50 34.90
N ALA A 7 -19.92 -7.49 35.27
CA ALA A 7 -18.74 -7.27 36.10
C ALA A 7 -17.62 -6.63 35.26
N ASN A 8 -17.39 -5.35 35.52
CA ASN A 8 -16.22 -4.58 35.10
C ASN A 8 -15.03 -5.06 35.95
N ILE A 9 -14.04 -5.72 35.35
CA ILE A 9 -12.80 -6.10 36.04
C ILE A 9 -11.67 -5.23 35.49
N GLU A 10 -11.51 -4.08 36.14
CA GLU A 10 -10.31 -3.25 36.10
C GLU A 10 -9.20 -3.98 36.86
N LEU A 11 -8.13 -4.40 36.19
CA LEU A 11 -6.88 -4.81 36.83
C LEU A 11 -5.86 -3.67 36.71
N PRO A 12 -5.50 -3.00 37.80
CA PRO A 12 -4.51 -1.93 37.80
C PRO A 12 -3.08 -2.48 37.98
N ASN A 13 -2.15 -1.89 37.24
CA ASN A 13 -0.74 -1.71 37.61
C ASN A 13 0.13 -2.95 37.89
N LEU A 14 0.48 -3.71 36.84
CA LEU A 14 1.78 -4.42 36.82
C LEU A 14 2.34 -4.50 35.39
N ARG A 15 3.01 -3.44 34.92
CA ARG A 15 3.76 -3.46 33.67
C ARG A 15 5.18 -3.91 33.97
N ILE A 16 5.43 -5.22 33.88
CA ILE A 16 6.79 -5.77 33.90
C ILE A 16 7.48 -5.33 32.62
N GLU A 17 8.33 -4.30 32.70
CA GLU A 17 9.27 -3.96 31.63
C GLU A 17 10.37 -5.03 31.59
N CYS A 18 10.24 -5.97 30.65
CA CYS A 18 11.37 -6.79 30.23
C CYS A 18 12.38 -5.90 29.46
N ARG A 19 13.24 -5.20 30.20
CA ARG A 19 14.37 -4.43 29.66
C ARG A 19 15.37 -5.40 29.03
N ASN A 20 15.27 -5.60 27.72
CA ASN A 20 16.21 -6.43 26.95
C ASN A 20 17.64 -5.83 27.02
N PRO A 21 18.65 -6.54 27.55
CA PRO A 21 20.00 -6.03 27.76
C PRO A 21 20.89 -5.99 26.48
N HIS A 22 20.36 -6.23 25.29
CA HIS A 22 21.13 -6.24 24.04
C HIS A 22 20.71 -5.15 23.04
N ARG A 23 20.92 -3.87 23.37
CA ARG A 23 20.90 -2.80 22.37
C ARG A 23 22.19 -1.98 22.42
N PHE A 24 23.23 -2.54 21.81
CA PHE A 24 24.42 -1.79 21.42
C PHE A 24 23.99 -0.68 20.44
N HIS A 25 24.25 0.58 20.79
CA HIS A 25 24.13 1.69 19.86
C HIS A 25 25.39 1.69 18.98
N PRO A 26 25.30 1.46 17.65
CA PRO A 26 26.45 1.66 16.78
C PRO A 26 26.80 3.15 16.71
N LEU A 27 28.08 3.48 16.85
CA LEU A 27 28.61 4.81 16.58
C LEU A 27 28.31 5.18 15.12
N GLN A 28 27.51 6.22 14.93
CA GLN A 28 27.10 6.70 13.62
C GLN A 28 28.23 7.57 13.06
N SER A 29 29.06 7.02 12.17
CA SER A 29 29.98 7.83 11.37
C SER A 29 29.15 8.65 10.38
N ASN A 30 29.22 9.97 10.48
CA ASN A 30 28.52 10.87 9.56
C ASN A 30 29.26 10.90 8.22
N PRO A 31 28.65 10.48 7.09
CA PRO A 31 29.31 10.55 5.80
C PRO A 31 29.39 12.00 5.29
N ILE A 32 30.52 12.33 4.65
CA ILE A 32 30.80 13.63 4.02
C ILE A 32 29.76 13.92 2.90
N PRO A 33 29.19 15.14 2.80
CA PRO A 33 28.18 15.47 1.80
C PRO A 33 28.81 15.65 0.42
N HIS A 34 28.67 14.63 -0.42
CA HIS A 34 28.79 14.79 -1.86
C HIS A 34 27.46 15.32 -2.41
N PRO A 35 27.46 16.29 -3.34
CA PRO A 35 26.22 16.72 -3.99
C PRO A 35 25.63 15.52 -4.75
N PRO A 36 24.44 15.02 -4.39
CA PRO A 36 23.84 13.93 -5.12
C PRO A 36 23.31 14.49 -6.45
N PHE A 37 24.03 14.25 -7.54
CA PHE A 37 23.43 14.32 -8.87
C PHE A 37 22.34 13.25 -8.95
N LYS A 38 21.11 13.62 -8.58
CA LYS A 38 19.95 12.73 -8.59
C LYS A 38 19.46 12.53 -10.01
N MET A 39 20.02 11.52 -10.69
CA MET A 39 19.40 10.92 -11.87
C MET A 39 18.02 10.40 -11.47
N THR A 40 16.97 11.14 -11.81
CA THR A 40 15.59 10.79 -11.46
C THR A 40 15.09 9.80 -12.49
N ALA A 41 14.68 8.60 -12.05
CA ALA A 41 14.14 7.61 -12.96
C ALA A 41 12.94 8.16 -13.75
N ALA A 42 12.82 7.82 -15.03
CA ALA A 42 11.80 8.38 -15.92
C ALA A 42 10.36 8.22 -15.37
N TRP A 43 10.06 7.10 -14.69
CA TRP A 43 8.76 6.88 -14.07
C TRP A 43 8.49 7.78 -12.85
N LYS A 44 9.54 8.16 -12.11
CA LYS A 44 9.44 9.14 -11.02
C LYS A 44 9.16 10.54 -11.54
N ALA A 45 9.81 10.92 -12.65
CA ALA A 45 9.54 12.18 -13.33
C ALA A 45 8.10 12.25 -13.87
N ALA A 46 7.56 11.11 -14.34
CA ALA A 46 6.18 10.97 -14.80
C ALA A 46 5.13 10.94 -13.67
N GLY A 47 5.50 11.18 -12.40
CA GLY A 47 4.56 11.19 -11.27
C GLY A 47 3.98 9.81 -10.90
N LEU A 48 4.54 8.73 -11.45
CA LEU A 48 4.05 7.37 -11.16
C LEU A 48 4.59 6.88 -9.81
N THR A 49 3.73 6.20 -9.06
CA THR A 49 4.18 5.41 -7.91
C THR A 49 4.92 4.16 -8.40
N TYR A 50 5.85 3.67 -7.58
CA TYR A 50 6.64 2.47 -7.93
C TYR A 50 5.75 1.25 -8.21
N ASN A 51 4.72 1.05 -7.38
CA ASN A 51 3.75 -0.03 -7.55
C ASN A 51 2.99 0.09 -8.88
N ARG A 52 2.67 1.32 -9.31
CA ARG A 52 2.01 1.55 -10.59
C ARG A 52 2.92 1.23 -11.77
N TYR A 53 4.21 1.59 -11.69
CA TYR A 53 5.21 1.22 -12.68
C TYR A 53 5.31 -0.30 -12.84
N LEU A 54 5.46 -1.04 -11.74
CA LEU A 54 5.52 -2.51 -11.78
C LEU A 54 4.25 -3.14 -12.37
N ALA A 55 3.07 -2.61 -12.05
CA ALA A 55 1.81 -3.10 -12.60
C ALA A 55 1.73 -2.94 -14.13
N ILE A 56 2.24 -1.82 -14.66
CA ILE A 56 2.28 -1.55 -16.11
C ILE A 56 3.31 -2.47 -16.78
N ALA A 57 4.53 -2.56 -16.23
CA ALA A 57 5.57 -3.44 -16.75
C ALA A 57 5.13 -4.92 -16.76
N ALA A 58 4.47 -5.39 -15.69
CA ALA A 58 3.93 -6.74 -15.66
C ALA A 58 2.82 -6.94 -16.70
N ARG A 59 2.00 -5.93 -17.01
CA ARG A 59 0.96 -6.02 -18.04
C ARG A 59 1.56 -6.14 -19.44
N THR A 60 2.58 -5.37 -19.77
CA THR A 60 3.25 -5.44 -21.09
C THR A 60 3.90 -6.81 -21.29
N VAL A 61 4.56 -7.35 -20.26
CA VAL A 61 5.16 -8.69 -20.29
C VAL A 61 4.12 -9.79 -20.54
N ARG A 62 2.93 -9.71 -19.94
CA ARG A 62 1.86 -10.70 -20.19
C ARG A 62 1.39 -10.70 -21.64
N ARG A 63 1.36 -9.53 -22.29
CA ARG A 63 0.93 -9.37 -23.69
C ARG A 63 2.00 -9.81 -24.69
N SER A 64 3.27 -9.87 -24.28
CA SER A 64 4.37 -10.29 -25.13
C SER A 64 4.63 -11.81 -25.12
N LEU A 65 3.85 -12.59 -24.37
CA LEU A 65 4.00 -14.05 -24.27
C LEU A 65 3.20 -14.78 -25.36
N LYS A 66 3.69 -15.97 -25.76
CA LYS A 66 2.99 -16.90 -26.68
C LYS A 66 1.73 -17.48 -26.03
N ASP A 67 0.80 -17.98 -26.84
CA ASP A 67 -0.56 -18.36 -26.40
C ASP A 67 -0.63 -19.41 -25.28
N GLY A 68 0.36 -20.29 -25.16
CA GLY A 68 0.42 -21.28 -24.08
C GLY A 68 0.44 -20.67 -22.67
N PRO A 69 1.54 -20.00 -22.26
CA PRO A 69 1.62 -19.36 -20.94
C PRO A 69 0.76 -18.08 -20.81
N ARG A 70 0.28 -17.53 -21.93
CA ARG A 70 -0.54 -16.30 -21.94
C ARG A 70 -1.83 -16.47 -21.15
N LEU A 71 -2.57 -17.57 -21.33
CA LEU A 71 -3.82 -17.82 -20.61
C LEU A 71 -3.62 -17.89 -19.09
N ALA A 72 -2.55 -18.54 -18.63
CA ALA A 72 -2.23 -18.61 -17.21
C ALA A 72 -1.81 -17.25 -16.63
N SER A 73 -1.13 -16.43 -17.43
CA SER A 73 -0.60 -15.13 -17.02
C SER A 73 -1.67 -14.04 -17.02
N GLU A 74 -2.61 -14.07 -17.97
CA GLU A 74 -3.73 -13.13 -18.07
C GLU A 74 -4.71 -13.28 -16.90
N ARG A 75 -4.96 -14.51 -16.43
CA ARG A 75 -5.80 -14.75 -15.24
C ARG A 75 -5.28 -14.04 -13.99
N ARG A 76 -3.96 -13.92 -13.82
CA ARG A 76 -3.32 -13.23 -12.68
C ARG A 76 -3.43 -11.69 -12.75
N GLY A 77 -3.79 -11.16 -13.92
CA GLY A 77 -3.93 -9.71 -14.13
C GLY A 77 -5.31 -9.17 -13.76
N GLN A 78 -6.29 -10.04 -13.53
CA GLN A 78 -7.64 -9.64 -13.15
C GLN A 78 -7.66 -9.29 -11.66
N MET A 79 -7.97 -8.02 -11.37
CA MET A 79 -8.21 -7.55 -10.01
C MET A 79 -9.61 -6.95 -9.94
N ASP A 80 -10.48 -7.55 -9.13
CA ASP A 80 -11.75 -6.95 -8.78
C ASP A 80 -11.74 -6.65 -7.29
N LEU A 81 -11.50 -5.39 -6.96
CA LEU A 81 -11.50 -4.91 -5.59
C LEU A 81 -12.48 -3.75 -5.47
N ARG A 82 -13.27 -3.77 -4.40
CA ARG A 82 -14.26 -2.75 -4.06
C ARG A 82 -13.79 -2.07 -2.79
N PHE A 83 -13.80 -0.74 -2.77
CA PHE A 83 -13.39 0.07 -1.63
C PHE A 83 -14.55 0.94 -1.19
N ALA A 84 -14.76 1.05 0.12
CA ALA A 84 -15.64 2.03 0.72
C ALA A 84 -14.78 2.96 1.55
N LYS A 85 -14.82 4.26 1.24
CA LYS A 85 -14.10 5.25 2.04
C LYS A 85 -14.90 5.50 3.31
N TRP A 86 -14.28 5.28 4.47
CA TRP A 86 -14.88 5.55 5.79
C TRP A 86 -14.46 6.95 6.23
N GLU A 87 -15.43 7.81 6.53
CA GLU A 87 -15.18 9.17 7.03
C GLU A 87 -16.17 9.44 8.16
N ASN A 88 -15.68 9.95 9.30
CA ASN A 88 -16.48 10.28 10.49
C ASN A 88 -17.43 9.17 10.99
N GLY A 89 -17.00 7.91 10.89
CA GLY A 89 -17.75 6.75 11.41
C GLY A 89 -18.95 6.32 10.57
N LYS A 90 -19.14 6.88 9.36
CA LYS A 90 -20.14 6.42 8.40
C LYS A 90 -19.47 5.81 7.17
N GLN A 91 -20.05 4.71 6.69
CA GLN A 91 -19.60 4.08 5.46
C GLN A 91 -20.02 4.89 4.25
N GLY A 92 -19.04 5.38 3.49
CA GLY A 92 -19.27 6.07 2.23
C GLY A 92 -19.52 5.12 1.05
N GLU A 93 -19.60 5.72 -0.13
CA GLU A 93 -19.66 5.12 -1.47
C GLU A 93 -18.85 3.81 -1.60
N VAL A 94 -19.47 2.63 -1.75
CA VAL A 94 -18.72 1.43 -2.20
C VAL A 94 -18.41 1.61 -3.68
N ARG A 95 -17.18 2.00 -3.99
CA ARG A 95 -16.68 2.16 -5.35
C ARG A 95 -15.77 1.03 -5.74
N SER A 96 -15.62 0.80 -7.04
CA SER A 96 -14.62 -0.15 -7.50
C SER A 96 -13.29 0.45 -7.82
N LEU A 97 -12.25 -0.27 -7.44
CA LEU A 97 -10.88 0.08 -7.80
C LEU A 97 -10.65 0.04 -9.30
N ALA A 98 -11.31 -0.87 -10.03
CA ALA A 98 -11.17 -0.93 -11.49
C ALA A 98 -11.74 0.33 -12.17
N GLN A 99 -12.93 0.75 -11.76
CA GLN A 99 -13.60 1.94 -12.27
C GLN A 99 -12.86 3.22 -11.87
N ALA A 100 -12.52 3.37 -10.59
CA ALA A 100 -11.79 4.54 -10.10
C ALA A 100 -10.41 4.69 -10.78
N ASN A 101 -9.72 3.57 -11.09
CA ASN A 101 -8.46 3.61 -11.83
C ASN A 101 -8.63 4.04 -13.29
N ASN A 102 -9.75 3.70 -13.94
CA ASN A 102 -10.04 4.14 -15.31
C ASN A 102 -10.44 5.63 -15.36
N GLU A 103 -11.22 6.10 -14.40
CA GLU A 103 -11.58 7.52 -14.26
C GLU A 103 -10.34 8.38 -13.94
N ALA A 104 -9.43 7.89 -13.10
CA ALA A 104 -8.17 8.57 -12.86
C ALA A 104 -7.31 8.67 -14.12
N LEU A 105 -7.32 7.64 -14.99
CA LEU A 105 -6.61 7.67 -16.27
C LEU A 105 -7.18 8.73 -17.22
N SER A 106 -8.51 8.88 -17.33
CA SER A 106 -9.12 9.91 -18.18
C SER A 106 -8.82 11.32 -17.69
N GLN A 107 -8.90 11.54 -16.37
CA GLN A 107 -8.60 12.84 -15.75
C GLN A 107 -7.14 13.27 -15.90
N THR A 108 -6.21 12.32 -16.03
CA THR A 108 -4.79 12.63 -16.26
C THR A 108 -4.50 12.94 -17.73
N ALA A 109 -5.34 12.49 -18.66
CA ALA A 109 -5.17 12.70 -20.10
C ALA A 109 -5.78 14.02 -20.61
N GLU A 110 -6.75 14.56 -19.90
CA GLU A 110 -7.42 15.84 -20.20
C GLU A 110 -6.65 17.07 -19.69
N LYS A 111 -5.52 16.86 -19.00
CA LYS A 111 -4.70 17.91 -18.40
C LYS A 111 -3.40 18.10 -19.16
#